data_AF-A0A2N5KTD0-F1
#
_entry.id   AF-A0A2N5KTD0-F1
#
_cell.length_a   1.000
_cell.length_b   1.000
_cell.length_c   1.000
_cell.angle_alpha   90.00
_cell.angle_beta   90.00
_cell.angle_gamma   90.00
#
_symmetry.space_group_name_H-M   'P 1'
#
loop_
_entity.id
_entity.type
_entity.pdbx_description
1 polymer ?
#
loop_
_entity_poly.entity_id
_entity_poly.type
_entity_poly.pdbx_seq_one_letter_code
_entity_poly.pdbx_strand_id
1 'polypeptide(L)' 'MVDTNSRGNSGKGNAARFLGIGFTLAIILGAPILVGFVLDRFVDTLPLFLLVGVAAGFVGSLYYVYRALKSLGG' A
#
# COMPACT_ATOMS: atom_id res chain seq x y z
N MET A 1 -43.80 -10.25 11.80
CA MET A 1 -42.49 -10.77 12.21
C MET A 1 -41.47 -10.11 11.29
N VAL A 2 -40.52 -9.33 11.82
CA VAL A 2 -39.54 -8.57 11.02
C VAL A 2 -38.26 -9.41 10.94
N ASP A 3 -37.86 -9.80 9.73
CA ASP A 3 -36.62 -10.54 9.47
C ASP A 3 -35.40 -9.60 9.54
N THR A 4 -34.58 -9.78 10.57
CA THR A 4 -33.38 -8.95 10.85
C THR A 4 -32.09 -9.53 10.25
N ASN A 5 -32.15 -10.27 9.13
CA ASN A 5 -31.07 -11.14 8.68
C ASN A 5 -30.15 -10.61 7.56
N SER A 6 -29.93 -9.28 7.44
CA SER A 6 -29.08 -8.74 6.36
C SER A 6 -27.98 -7.75 6.76
N ARG A 7 -27.71 -7.52 8.05
CA ARG A 7 -26.69 -6.54 8.50
C ARG A 7 -25.27 -7.08 8.70
N GLY A 8 -25.06 -8.40 8.67
CA GLY A 8 -23.74 -9.02 8.89
C GLY A 8 -22.78 -8.98 7.68
N ASN A 9 -23.29 -8.75 6.47
CA ASN A 9 -22.49 -8.80 5.24
C ASN A 9 -21.85 -7.44 4.87
N SER A 10 -22.39 -6.33 5.36
CA SER A 10 -21.91 -4.97 5.02
C SER A 10 -20.65 -4.58 5.80
N GLY A 11 -20.44 -5.10 7.01
CA GLY A 11 -19.25 -4.83 7.83
C GLY A 11 -17.99 -5.52 7.31
N LYS A 12 -18.12 -6.74 6.77
CA LYS A 12 -17.01 -7.49 6.15
C LYS A 12 -16.53 -6.86 4.85
N GLY A 13 -17.43 -6.32 4.03
CA GLY A 13 -17.08 -5.64 2.78
C GLY A 13 -16.21 -4.39 2.99
N ASN A 14 -16.49 -3.61 4.05
CA ASN A 14 -15.69 -2.42 4.37
C ASN A 14 -14.33 -2.77 4.97
N ALA A 15 -14.26 -3.72 5.90
CA ALA A 15 -12.99 -4.15 6.50
C ALA A 15 -12.03 -4.73 5.45
N ALA A 16 -12.54 -5.58 4.54
CA ALA A 16 -11.76 -6.13 3.43
C ALA A 16 -11.23 -5.05 2.48
N ARG A 17 -12.01 -3.99 2.25
CA ARG A 17 -11.61 -2.84 1.42
C ARG A 17 -10.46 -2.06 2.06
N PHE A 18 -10.51 -1.79 3.37
CA PHE A 18 -9.41 -1.11 4.07
C PHE A 18 -8.13 -1.96 4.11
N LEU A 19 -8.27 -3.27 4.29
CA LEU A 19 -7.17 -4.23 4.19
C LEU A 19 -6.52 -4.23 2.80
N GLY A 20 -7.32 -4.22 1.73
CA GLY A 20 -6.81 -4.16 0.36
C GLY A 20 -6.04 -2.87 0.05
N ILE A 21 -6.52 -1.73 0.56
CA ILE A 21 -5.84 -0.43 0.41
C ILE A 21 -4.52 -0.43 1.20
N GLY A 22 -4.55 -0.86 2.46
CA GLY A 22 -3.35 -0.95 3.31
C GLY A 22 -2.30 -1.89 2.74
N PHE A 23 -2.72 -3.04 2.21
CA PHE A 23 -1.83 -4.00 1.55
C PHE A 23 -1.21 -3.44 0.27
N THR A 24 -2.01 -2.75 -0.56
CA THR A 24 -1.50 -2.10 -1.77
C THR A 24 -0.46 -1.04 -1.43
N LEU A 25 -0.71 -0.23 -0.40
CA LEU A 25 0.21 0.79 0.07
C LEU A 25 1.50 0.17 0.63
N ALA A 26 1.38 -0.93 1.39
CA ALA A 26 2.52 -1.69 1.90
C ALA A 26 3.38 -2.28 0.77
N ILE A 27 2.77 -2.75 -0.33
CA ILE A 27 3.51 -3.21 -1.51
C ILE A 27 4.20 -2.05 -2.22
N ILE A 28 3.48 -0.95 -2.49
CA ILE A 28 4.03 0.21 -3.19
C ILE A 28 5.23 0.79 -2.43
N LEU A 29 5.16 0.81 -1.11
CA LEU A 29 6.25 1.27 -0.26
C LEU A 29 7.36 0.21 -0.11
N GLY A 30 6.99 -1.02 0.22
CA GLY A 30 7.92 -2.06 0.64
C GLY A 30 8.66 -2.76 -0.50
N ALA A 31 8.02 -2.92 -1.68
CA ALA A 31 8.65 -3.57 -2.83
C ALA A 31 9.94 -2.86 -3.30
N PRO A 32 9.96 -1.54 -3.54
CA PRO A 32 11.19 -0.86 -3.96
C PRO A 32 12.26 -0.85 -2.87
N ILE A 33 11.87 -0.85 -1.58
CA ILE A 33 12.81 -0.97 -0.46
C ILE A 33 13.47 -2.35 -0.44
N LEU A 34 12.67 -3.42 -0.57
CA LEU A 34 13.18 -4.79 -0.65
C LEU A 34 14.13 -4.98 -1.83
N VAL A 35 13.75 -4.46 -3.01
CA VAL A 35 14.59 -4.50 -4.21
C VAL A 35 15.89 -3.73 -3.97
N GLY A 36 15.83 -2.52 -3.43
CA GLY A 36 17.00 -1.70 -3.12
C GLY A 36 17.94 -2.37 -2.12
N PHE A 37 17.39 -2.95 -1.05
CA PHE A 37 18.17 -3.68 -0.05
C PHE A 37 18.89 -4.89 -0.64
N VAL A 38 18.19 -5.68 -1.45
CA VAL A 38 18.77 -6.87 -2.09
C VAL A 38 19.85 -6.47 -3.08
N LEU A 39 19.65 -5.40 -3.85
CA LEU A 39 20.66 -4.87 -4.78
C LEU A 39 21.90 -4.36 -4.03
N ASP A 40 21.74 -3.58 -2.97
CA ASP A 40 22.87 -3.11 -2.15
C ASP A 40 23.65 -4.30 -1.56
N ARG A 41 22.96 -5.37 -1.15
CA ARG A 41 23.56 -6.61 -0.63
C ARG A 41 24.37 -7.37 -1.69
N PHE A 42 23.95 -7.35 -2.96
CA PHE A 42 24.63 -8.08 -4.03
C PHE A 42 25.83 -7.33 -4.62
N VAL A 43 25.82 -6.00 -4.58
CA VAL A 43 26.86 -5.17 -5.21
C VAL A 43 27.87 -4.65 -4.18
N ASP A 44 27.72 -5.00 -2.89
CA ASP A 44 28.54 -4.49 -1.78
C ASP A 44 28.66 -2.95 -1.79
N THR A 45 27.57 -2.28 -2.22
CA THR A 45 27.53 -0.82 -2.29
C THR A 45 27.19 -0.23 -0.93
N LEU A 46 27.56 1.05 -0.74
CA LEU A 46 26.87 1.92 0.20
C LEU A 46 25.34 1.81 -0.03
N PRO A 47 24.48 2.00 0.98
CA PRO A 47 23.03 1.74 0.92
C PRO A 47 22.26 2.75 0.05
N LEU A 48 22.71 2.93 -1.19
CA LEU A 48 22.24 3.93 -2.15
C LEU A 48 21.01 3.40 -2.89
N PHE A 49 20.99 2.11 -3.26
CA PHE A 49 19.82 1.53 -3.93
C PHE A 49 18.64 1.44 -2.96
N LEU A 50 18.90 1.12 -1.68
CA LEU A 50 17.91 1.20 -0.61
C LEU A 50 17.42 2.64 -0.42
N LEU A 51 18.30 3.63 -0.41
CA LEU A 51 17.91 5.04 -0.27
C LEU A 51 16.98 5.47 -1.43
N VAL A 52 17.35 5.13 -2.66
CA VAL A 52 16.52 5.38 -3.85
C VAL A 52 15.21 4.61 -3.76
N GLY A 53 15.24 3.36 -3.31
CA GLY A 53 14.05 2.52 -3.11
C GLY A 53 13.08 3.10 -2.09
N VAL A 54 13.59 3.61 -0.97
CA VAL A 54 12.79 4.32 0.05
C VAL A 54 12.18 5.59 -0.54
N ALA A 55 12.97 6.42 -1.22
CA ALA A 55 12.47 7.64 -1.85
C ALA A 55 11.38 7.35 -2.90
N ALA A 56 11.61 6.37 -3.76
CA ALA A 56 10.65 5.94 -4.78
C ALA A 56 9.37 5.37 -4.16
N GLY A 57 9.48 4.50 -3.16
CA GLY A 57 8.32 3.95 -2.44
C GLY A 57 7.53 5.02 -1.70
N PHE A 58 8.21 6.00 -1.11
CA PHE A 58 7.57 7.15 -0.47
C PHE A 58 6.79 8.01 -1.47
N VAL A 59 7.42 8.41 -2.58
CA VAL A 59 6.73 9.20 -3.63
C VAL A 59 5.57 8.41 -4.25
N GLY A 60 5.77 7.12 -4.53
CA GLY A 60 4.74 6.25 -5.09
C GLY A 60 3.54 6.08 -4.16
N SER A 61 3.78 5.87 -2.87
CA SER A 61 2.70 5.75 -1.88
C SER A 61 1.94 7.07 -1.70
N LEU A 62 2.64 8.21 -1.70
CA LEU A 62 2.01 9.53 -1.64
C LEU A 62 1.13 9.81 -2.86
N TYR A 63 1.62 9.46 -4.06
CA TYR A 63 0.86 9.55 -5.30
C TYR A 63 -0.38 8.65 -5.29
N TYR A 64 -0.25 7.42 -4.78
CA TYR A 64 -1.37 6.49 -4.65
C TYR A 64 -2.45 7.02 -3.71
N VAL A 65 -2.07 7.55 -2.54
CA VAL A 65 -3.01 8.17 -1.59
C VAL A 65 -3.69 9.38 -2.22
N TYR A 66 -2.94 10.26 -2.88
CA TYR A 66 -3.51 11.41 -3.59
C TYR A 66 -4.56 10.99 -4.62
N ARG A 67 -4.25 9.97 -5.43
CA ARG A 67 -5.17 9.44 -6.44
C ARG A 67 -6.40 8.78 -5.80
N ALA A 68 -6.22 8.02 -4.73
CA ALA A 68 -7.30 7.35 -4.01
C ALA A 68 -8.26 8.37 -3.38
N LEU A 69 -7.75 9.47 -2.83
CA LEU A 69 -8.57 10.57 -2.32
C LEU A 69 -9.30 11.30 -3.46
N LYS A 70 -8.61 11.57 -4.57
CA LYS A 70 -9.21 12.21 -5.74
C LYS A 70 -10.36 11.40 -6.34
N SER A 71 -10.27 10.06 -6.35
CA SER A 71 -11.35 9.22 -6.87
C SER A 71 -12.52 9.04 -5.90
N LEU A 72 -12.40 9.47 -4.64
CA LEU A 72 -13.47 9.44 -3.64
C LEU A 72 -14.24 10.77 -3.56
N GLY A 73 -13.61 11.89 -3.94
CA GLY A 73 -14.19 13.23 -3.91
C GLY A 73 -14.65 13.77 -5.27
N GLY A 74 -14.67 12.94 -6.31
CA GLY A 74 -15.15 13.27 -7.65
C GLY A 74 -16.41 12.52 -8.02
#